data_AF-K1RT50-F1
#
_entry.id   AF-K1RT50-F1
#
_cell.length_a   1.000
_cell.length_b   1.000
_cell.length_c   1.000
_cell.angle_alpha   90.00
_cell.angle_beta   90.00
_cell.angle_gamma   90.00
#
_symmetry.space_group_name_H-M   'P 1'
#
loop_
_entity.id
_entity.type
_entity.pdbx_description
1 polymer ?
#
loop_
_entity_poly.entity_id
_entity_poly.type
_entity_poly.pdbx_seq_one_letter_code
_entity_poly.pdbx_strand_id
1 'polypeptide(L)'
;MLAYAKTKPARDGLKAQKTEKARSAYRERHEGDFIIADAATRYFRAHGVSKLPSHKALQAEIEQLTAEKNAHYNEYREKKARVKELHTVKSNLSQILQGEKDREKKHEHER
;
A
#
# COMPACT_ATOMS: atom_id res chain seq x y z
N MET A 1 -3.72 12.56 -8.88
CA MET A 1 -3.74 11.92 -10.22
C MET A 1 -4.87 12.42 -11.12
N LEU A 2 -6.10 12.65 -10.62
CA LEU A 2 -7.23 13.14 -11.43
C LEU A 2 -7.01 14.51 -12.09
N ALA A 3 -6.32 15.44 -11.42
CA ALA A 3 -6.06 16.79 -11.95
C ALA A 3 -5.18 16.78 -13.21
N TYR A 4 -4.10 15.99 -13.22
CA TYR A 4 -3.23 15.87 -14.40
C TYR A 4 -3.98 15.31 -15.62
N ALA A 5 -4.81 14.27 -15.44
CA ALA A 5 -5.60 13.71 -16.53
C ALA A 5 -6.57 14.74 -17.14
N LYS A 6 -7.10 15.66 -16.32
CA LYS A 6 -7.98 16.76 -16.77
C LYS A 6 -7.26 17.85 -17.57
N THR A 7 -5.93 17.93 -17.52
CA THR A 7 -5.15 18.89 -18.34
C THR A 7 -4.92 18.41 -19.79
N LYS A 8 -5.29 17.15 -20.11
CA LYS A 8 -5.10 16.57 -21.45
C LYS A 8 -5.81 17.36 -22.56
N PRO A 9 -7.07 17.79 -22.43
CA PRO A 9 -7.76 18.60 -23.44
C PRO A 9 -7.06 19.93 -23.73
N ALA A 10 -6.53 20.61 -22.71
CA ALA A 10 -5.77 21.85 -22.88
C ALA A 10 -4.46 21.61 -23.67
N ARG A 11 -3.77 20.50 -23.39
CA ARG A 11 -2.55 20.13 -24.13
C ARG A 11 -2.84 19.76 -25.59
N ASP A 12 -3.94 19.05 -25.84
CA ASP A 12 -4.35 18.67 -27.18
C ASP A 12 -4.87 19.89 -27.97
N GLY A 13 -5.57 20.82 -27.32
CA GLY A 13 -6.01 22.09 -27.90
C GLY A 13 -4.86 23.03 -28.26
N LEU A 14 -3.75 23.03 -27.50
CA LEU A 14 -2.54 23.76 -27.87
C LEU A 14 -1.88 23.19 -29.15
N LYS A 15 -1.90 21.86 -29.33
CA LYS A 15 -1.38 21.21 -30.54
C LYS A 15 -2.22 21.51 -31.79
N ALA A 16 -3.51 21.79 -31.62
CA ALA A 16 -4.39 22.17 -32.71
C ALA A 16 -4.11 23.59 -33.26
N GLN A 17 -3.40 24.44 -32.50
CA GLN A 17 -3.06 25.80 -32.93
C GLN A 17 -1.92 25.83 -33.94
N LYS A 18 -2.21 26.35 -35.14
CA LYS A 18 -1.27 26.36 -36.28
C LYS A 18 -0.32 27.55 -36.28
N THR A 19 -0.68 28.67 -35.63
CA THR A 19 0.13 29.90 -35.61
C THR A 19 0.71 30.17 -34.22
N GLU A 20 1.89 30.77 -34.18
CA GLU A 20 2.60 31.02 -32.92
C GLU A 20 1.86 32.03 -32.03
N LYS A 21 1.23 33.05 -32.63
CA LYS A 21 0.37 34.00 -31.93
C LYS A 21 -0.88 33.35 -31.32
N ALA A 22 -1.45 32.35 -31.99
CA ALA A 22 -2.59 31.60 -31.42
C ALA A 22 -2.13 30.66 -30.31
N ARG A 23 -0.93 30.08 -30.41
CA ARG A 23 -0.34 29.26 -29.34
C ARG A 23 -0.04 30.07 -28.09
N SER A 24 0.53 31.27 -28.20
CA SER A 24 0.83 32.11 -27.04
C SER A 24 -0.46 32.53 -26.32
N ALA A 25 -1.46 33.02 -27.05
CA ALA A 25 -2.76 33.38 -26.50
C ALA A 25 -3.50 32.18 -25.87
N TYR A 26 -3.33 30.99 -26.46
CA TYR A 26 -3.91 29.77 -25.92
C TYR A 26 -3.21 29.31 -24.62
N ARG A 27 -1.89 29.45 -24.53
CA ARG A 27 -1.15 29.15 -23.29
C ARG A 27 -1.55 30.08 -22.15
N GLU A 28 -1.70 31.37 -22.45
CA GLU A 28 -2.13 32.38 -21.47
C GLU A 28 -3.53 32.08 -20.93
N ARG A 29 -4.47 31.71 -21.81
CA ARG A 29 -5.84 31.32 -21.41
C ARG A 29 -5.92 30.03 -20.59
N HIS A 30 -4.96 29.11 -20.77
CA HIS A 30 -4.93 27.80 -20.12
C HIS A 30 -3.75 27.65 -19.15
N GLU A 31 -3.22 28.76 -18.64
CA GLU A 31 -1.99 28.78 -17.84
C GLU A 31 -2.08 27.86 -16.61
N GLY A 32 -3.21 27.88 -15.90
CA GLY A 32 -3.45 27.01 -14.74
C GLY A 32 -3.35 25.52 -15.07
N ASP A 33 -3.89 25.09 -16.21
CA ASP A 33 -3.81 23.70 -16.65
C ASP A 33 -2.37 23.30 -17.00
N PHE A 34 -1.61 24.21 -17.60
CA PHE A 34 -0.20 23.96 -17.92
C PHE A 34 0.69 23.90 -16.68
N ILE A 35 0.44 24.73 -15.67
CA ILE A 35 1.16 24.67 -14.39
C ILE A 35 0.92 23.32 -13.71
N ILE A 36 -0.33 22.86 -13.67
CA ILE A 36 -0.68 21.55 -13.09
C ILE A 36 -0.02 20.41 -13.88
N ALA A 37 -0.04 20.50 -15.21
CA ALA A 37 0.59 19.51 -16.08
C ALA A 37 2.11 19.44 -15.88
N ASP A 38 2.77 20.59 -15.77
CA ASP A 38 4.21 20.69 -15.58
C ASP A 38 4.62 20.19 -14.18
N ALA A 39 3.93 20.62 -13.13
CA ALA A 39 4.17 20.17 -11.76
C ALA A 39 4.07 18.64 -11.64
N ALA A 40 3.01 18.05 -12.21
CA ALA A 40 2.86 16.60 -12.24
C ALA A 40 3.95 15.91 -13.06
N THR A 41 4.34 16.48 -14.21
CA THR A 41 5.42 15.92 -15.04
C THR A 41 6.76 15.92 -14.30
N ARG A 42 7.09 16.99 -13.58
CA ARG A 42 8.29 17.07 -12.72
C ARG A 42 8.25 16.02 -11.62
N TYR A 43 7.10 15.87 -10.96
CA TYR A 43 6.91 14.85 -9.93
C TYR A 43 7.17 13.44 -10.48
N PHE A 44 6.56 13.07 -11.62
CA PHE A 44 6.76 11.75 -12.22
C PHE A 44 8.20 11.50 -12.64
N ARG A 45 8.87 12.50 -13.23
CA ARG A 45 10.29 12.41 -13.58
C ARG A 45 11.18 12.19 -12.36
N ALA A 46 10.92 12.89 -11.25
CA ALA A 46 11.66 12.72 -10.00
C ALA A 46 11.46 11.31 -9.41
N HIS A 47 10.31 10.68 -9.64
CA HIS A 47 10.00 9.32 -9.22
C HIS A 47 10.36 8.25 -10.28
N GLY A 48 11.15 8.61 -11.30
CA GLY A 48 11.60 7.68 -12.35
C GLY A 48 10.52 7.21 -13.33
N VAL A 49 9.32 7.79 -13.26
CA VAL A 49 8.20 7.44 -14.14
C VAL A 49 8.31 8.24 -15.45
N SER A 50 8.96 7.64 -16.44
CA SER A 50 9.20 8.25 -17.76
C SER A 50 7.99 8.17 -18.70
N LYS A 51 7.19 7.10 -18.59
CA LYS A 51 5.90 6.93 -19.27
C LYS A 51 4.83 6.68 -18.21
N LEU A 52 3.75 7.45 -18.26
CA LEU A 52 2.60 7.20 -17.41
C LEU A 52 2.07 5.79 -17.68
N PRO A 53 1.94 4.94 -16.65
CA PRO A 53 1.37 3.63 -16.83
C PRO A 53 -0.07 3.77 -17.36
N SER A 54 -0.47 2.86 -18.24
CA SER A 54 -1.85 2.82 -18.72
C SER A 54 -2.79 2.52 -17.55
N HIS A 55 -4.07 2.88 -17.67
CA HIS A 55 -5.07 2.52 -16.68
C HIS A 55 -5.08 1.01 -16.38
N LYS A 56 -4.82 0.17 -17.40
CA LYS A 56 -4.72 -1.28 -17.24
C LYS A 56 -3.51 -1.70 -16.40
N ALA A 57 -2.36 -1.05 -16.59
CA ALA A 57 -1.17 -1.32 -15.81
C ALA A 57 -1.36 -0.94 -14.33
N LEU A 58 -1.98 0.21 -14.07
CA LEU A 58 -2.34 0.63 -12.71
C LEU A 58 -3.32 -0.34 -12.06
N GLN A 59 -4.33 -0.80 -12.81
CA GLN A 59 -5.31 -1.75 -12.29
C GLN A 59 -4.67 -3.09 -11.93
N ALA A 60 -3.78 -3.61 -12.79
CA ALA A 60 -3.05 -4.83 -12.52
C ALA A 60 -2.15 -4.72 -11.28
N GLU A 61 -1.48 -3.57 -11.10
CA GLU A 61 -0.65 -3.30 -9.92
C GLU A 61 -1.51 -3.21 -8.64
N ILE A 62 -2.70 -2.59 -8.70
CA ILE A 62 -3.65 -2.56 -7.58
C ILE A 62 -4.09 -3.98 -7.21
N GLU A 63 -4.42 -4.81 -8.21
CA GLU A 63 -4.85 -6.19 -8.00
C GLU A 63 -3.72 -7.03 -7.38
N GLN A 64 -2.49 -6.89 -7.88
CA GLN A 64 -1.32 -7.55 -7.32
C GLN A 64 -1.06 -7.13 -5.87
N LEU A 65 -1.01 -5.84 -5.58
CA LEU A 65 -0.80 -5.33 -4.23
C LEU A 65 -1.94 -5.75 -3.27
N THR A 66 -3.16 -5.86 -3.77
CA THR A 66 -4.30 -6.36 -3.00
C THR A 66 -4.13 -7.83 -2.66
N ALA A 67 -3.67 -8.65 -3.62
CA ALA A 67 -3.39 -10.05 -3.41
C ALA A 67 -2.25 -10.25 -2.40
N GLU A 68 -1.14 -9.53 -2.55
CA GLU A 68 0.01 -9.56 -1.64
C GLU A 68 -0.40 -9.15 -0.21
N LYS A 69 -1.14 -8.05 -0.07
CA LYS A 69 -1.66 -7.60 1.23
C LYS A 69 -2.52 -8.69 1.88
N ASN A 70 -3.41 -9.34 1.12
CA ASN A 70 -4.27 -10.40 1.66
C ASN A 70 -3.47 -11.64 2.04
N ALA A 71 -2.47 -12.03 1.26
CA ALA A 71 -1.57 -13.13 1.57
C ALA A 71 -0.81 -12.88 2.88
N HIS A 72 -0.18 -11.71 3.01
CA HIS A 72 0.52 -11.31 4.24
C HIS A 72 -0.41 -11.25 5.46
N TYR A 73 -1.66 -10.78 5.26
CA TYR A 73 -2.64 -10.74 6.35
C TYR A 73 -3.03 -12.14 6.84
N ASN A 74 -3.18 -13.09 5.92
CA ASN A 74 -3.48 -14.49 6.26
C ASN A 74 -2.32 -15.13 7.03
N GLU A 75 -1.09 -14.97 6.55
CA GLU A 75 0.09 -15.48 7.26
C GLU A 75 0.22 -14.88 8.67
N TYR A 76 0.01 -13.57 8.80
CA TYR A 76 0.03 -12.90 10.10
C TYR A 76 -1.06 -13.46 11.04
N ARG A 77 -2.27 -13.68 10.52
CA ARG A 77 -3.38 -14.26 11.29
C ARG A 77 -3.05 -15.67 11.78
N GLU A 78 -2.48 -16.52 10.94
CA GLU A 78 -2.07 -17.88 11.30
C GLU A 78 -0.95 -17.87 12.34
N LYS A 79 0.11 -17.08 12.13
CA LYS A 79 1.22 -16.95 13.09
C LYS A 79 0.73 -16.45 14.45
N LYS A 80 -0.20 -15.49 14.47
CA LYS A 80 -0.81 -14.98 15.70
C LYS A 80 -1.63 -16.05 16.42
N ALA A 81 -2.40 -16.85 15.69
CA ALA A 81 -3.13 -17.98 16.28
C ALA A 81 -2.17 -19.00 16.89
N ARG A 82 -1.09 -19.33 16.18
CA ARG A 82 -0.07 -20.28 16.64
C ARG A 82 0.64 -19.83 17.91
N VAL A 83 0.98 -18.53 18.01
CA VAL A 83 1.56 -17.96 19.23
C VAL A 83 0.59 -18.11 20.42
N LYS A 84 -0.70 -17.88 20.21
CA LYS A 84 -1.72 -18.06 21.25
C LYS A 84 -1.81 -19.51 21.71
N GLU A 85 -1.84 -20.46 20.78
CA GLU A 85 -1.83 -21.90 21.10
C GLU A 85 -0.60 -22.30 21.90
N LEU A 86 0.59 -21.89 21.45
CA LEU A 86 1.85 -22.19 22.14
C LEU A 86 1.87 -21.60 23.55
N HIS A 87 1.32 -20.40 23.73
CA HIS A 87 1.19 -19.79 25.04
C HIS A 87 0.26 -20.61 25.96
N THR A 88 -0.88 -21.07 25.45
CA THR A 88 -1.80 -21.94 26.20
C THR A 88 -1.13 -23.26 26.58
N VAL A 89 -0.46 -23.94 25.64
CA VAL A 89 0.25 -25.20 25.90
C VAL A 89 1.32 -25.00 26.97
N LYS A 90 2.10 -23.91 26.88
CA LYS A 90 3.10 -23.55 27.89
C LYS A 90 2.47 -23.35 29.27
N SER A 91 1.36 -22.62 29.34
CA SER A 91 0.65 -22.38 30.61
C SER A 91 0.16 -23.69 31.23
N ASN A 92 -0.47 -24.55 30.43
CA ASN A 92 -0.98 -25.85 30.89
C ASN A 92 0.16 -26.74 31.41
N LEU A 93 1.28 -26.80 30.70
CA LEU A 93 2.45 -27.59 31.13
C LEU A 93 3.03 -27.07 32.45
N SER A 94 3.16 -25.75 32.61
CA SER A 94 3.61 -25.15 33.87
C SER A 94 2.68 -25.50 35.05
N GLN A 95 1.36 -25.48 34.84
CA GLN A 95 0.38 -25.84 35.87
C GLN A 95 0.49 -27.31 36.27
N ILE A 96 0.67 -28.22 35.31
CA ILE A 96 0.85 -29.65 35.59
C ILE A 96 2.13 -29.87 36.41
N LEU A 97 3.26 -29.31 35.96
CA LEU A 97 4.55 -29.45 36.65
C LEU A 97 4.52 -28.87 38.07
N GLN A 98 3.82 -27.76 38.27
CA GLN A 98 3.67 -27.18 39.60
C GLN A 98 2.74 -28.02 40.50
N GLY A 99 1.63 -28.51 39.93
CA GLY A 99 0.70 -29.40 40.64
C GLY A 99 1.32 -30.75 41.03
N GLU A 100 2.23 -31.31 40.21
CA GLU A 100 3.00 -32.51 40.55
C GLU A 100 3.92 -32.27 41.74
N LYS A 101 4.69 -31.18 41.74
CA LYS A 101 5.56 -30.80 42.86
C LYS A 101 4.79 -30.58 44.17
N ASP A 102 3.61 -29.98 44.08
CA ASP A 102 2.76 -29.74 45.26
C ASP A 102 2.17 -31.04 45.82
N ARG A 103 1.94 -32.06 44.97
CA ARG A 103 1.52 -33.40 45.40
C ARG A 103 2.65 -34.17 46.06
N GLU A 104 3.86 -34.13 45.51
CA GLU A 104 5.04 -34.78 46.09
C GLU A 104 5.33 -34.26 47.51
N LYS A 105 5.32 -32.93 47.70
CA LYS A 105 5.50 -32.31 49.03
C LYS A 105 4.44 -32.74 50.05
N LYS A 106 3.19 -32.92 49.63
CA LYS A 106 2.12 -33.40 50.52
C LYS A 106 2.35 -34.85 50.95
N HIS A 107 2.76 -35.71 50.03
CA HIS A 107 3.07 -37.10 50.35
C HIS A 107 4.31 -37.28 51.26
N GLU A 108 5.28 -36.36 51.20
CA GLU A 108 6.41 -36.35 52.13
C GLU A 108 6.03 -35.87 53.54
N HIS A 109 5.08 -34.94 53.68
CA HIS A 109 4.61 -34.46 54.98
C HIS A 109 3.68 -35.43 55.73
N GLU A 110 3.14 -36.44 55.04
CA GLU A 110 2.26 -37.47 55.62
C GLU A 110 3.01 -38.74 56.06
N ARG A 111 4.35 -38.79 55.94
CA ARG A 111 5.19 -39.92 56.38
C ARG A 111 5.94 -39.66 57.68
#